data_AF-A0A8C1V0B0-F1
#
_entry.id   AF-A0A8C1V0B0-F1
#
_cell.length_a   1.000
_cell.length_b   1.000
_cell.length_c   1.000
_cell.angle_alpha   90.00
_cell.angle_beta   90.00
_cell.angle_gamma   90.00
#
_symmetry.space_group_name_H-M   'P 1'
#
loop_
_entity.id
_entity.type
_entity.pdbx_description
1 polymer ?
#
loop_
_entity_poly.entity_id
_entity_poly.type
_entity_poly.pdbx_seq_one_letter_code
_entity_poly.pdbx_strand_id
1 'polypeptide(L)'
;RLDTGLRTPHSIHSIVFSLQTIKRRSPQGIGEPSVYHAVVVIFLEFFAWGLLTTPMLTVLHQTFPQHTFLMNGLIHGVKGLLSFLSAPLIGALSDVWGRKSFLLLTVFFTCAPIPLMKISPWWYFAVISMSGVFAVTFSVIFAYVADITQEHERITAYGLVSATFAASLVTSPAIGAYLSETYGDTLVVILATAIALLDICFILVAVPESLPEKMRPASWGAPISWEQADPFASLRKVGQDSTVLLICITVFLSYLPEAGQYSSFFLYLRQVIRFTSETVAAFIAVVGILSILAQTVVLGILMRSIGNKNTILLGLGFQILQLAWYGFGSQPWMMWAAGAVAAMSSITFPAISAIVSRNADPDQQGVVQGMITGIRGLCNGLGPALYGFVFYLFHVELSEMDPAEVRNLSSAIIPGPPFLFGACSVLLSLLVALFIPEHNALNLRPGSYKKHNNGAQSHLHSSQGGPCEGKEPLLEDSSV
;
A
#
# COMPACT_ATOMS: atom_id res chain seq x y z
N ARG A 1 -13.02 45.89 -61.87
CA ARG A 1 -14.45 45.52 -62.02
C ARG A 1 -14.51 44.00 -61.89
N LEU A 2 -14.78 43.52 -60.68
CA LEU A 2 -16.11 43.04 -60.22
C LEU A 2 -16.42 41.68 -60.88
N ASP A 3 -16.15 40.50 -60.30
CA ASP A 3 -16.66 39.83 -59.08
C ASP A 3 -17.82 38.85 -59.39
N THR A 4 -17.86 37.75 -58.62
CA THR A 4 -18.87 36.64 -58.53
C THR A 4 -18.84 35.54 -59.60
N GLY A 5 -18.89 34.24 -59.31
CA GLY A 5 -18.98 33.43 -58.08
C GLY A 5 -19.12 31.96 -58.52
N LEU A 6 -18.33 31.02 -58.00
CA LEU A 6 -18.82 29.94 -57.13
C LEU A 6 -17.61 29.15 -56.60
N ARG A 7 -17.27 29.36 -55.32
CA ARG A 7 -16.51 28.41 -54.50
C ARG A 7 -17.52 27.70 -53.60
N THR A 8 -17.51 26.38 -53.61
CA THR A 8 -17.96 25.55 -52.48
C THR A 8 -17.04 24.35 -52.31
N PRO A 9 -16.83 23.88 -51.06
CA PRO A 9 -15.51 23.49 -50.59
C PRO A 9 -15.42 22.02 -50.15
N HIS A 10 -14.18 21.57 -50.02
CA HIS A 10 -13.66 20.59 -49.05
C HIS A 10 -14.48 19.33 -48.75
N SER A 11 -14.02 18.27 -49.42
CA SER A 11 -14.26 16.86 -49.22
C SER A 11 -14.48 16.44 -47.75
N ILE A 12 -15.52 15.63 -47.56
CA ILE A 12 -15.89 14.84 -46.37
C ILE A 12 -14.68 14.12 -45.74
N HIS A 13 -13.63 13.84 -46.51
CA HIS A 13 -12.37 13.28 -46.00
C HIS A 13 -11.65 14.17 -44.99
N SER A 14 -11.72 15.50 -45.10
CA SER A 14 -11.12 16.43 -44.13
C SER A 14 -11.89 16.44 -42.81
N ILE A 15 -13.22 16.27 -42.86
CA ILE A 15 -14.07 16.19 -41.67
C ILE A 15 -13.91 14.82 -41.00
N VAL A 16 -13.77 13.73 -41.76
CA VAL A 16 -13.49 12.39 -41.20
C VAL A 16 -12.08 12.32 -40.60
N PHE A 17 -11.08 12.95 -41.23
CA PHE A 17 -9.73 13.00 -40.67
C PHE A 17 -9.67 13.89 -39.42
N SER A 18 -10.37 15.03 -39.40
CA SER A 18 -10.54 15.86 -38.20
C SER A 18 -11.36 15.17 -37.11
N LEU A 19 -12.39 14.37 -37.45
CA LEU A 19 -13.14 13.57 -36.46
C LEU A 19 -12.33 12.39 -35.92
N GLN A 20 -11.38 11.85 -36.69
CA GLN A 20 -10.42 10.85 -36.22
C GLN A 20 -9.29 11.47 -35.38
N THR A 21 -8.89 12.72 -35.63
CA THR A 21 -7.96 13.46 -34.75
C THR A 21 -8.62 14.06 -33.50
N ILE A 22 -9.94 14.28 -33.52
CA ILE A 22 -10.77 14.68 -32.35
C ILE A 22 -11.14 13.47 -31.47
N LYS A 23 -10.71 12.25 -31.85
CA LYS A 23 -10.73 11.07 -30.96
C LYS A 23 -9.39 10.85 -30.25
N ARG A 24 -8.59 11.90 -30.05
CA ARG A 24 -7.75 12.00 -28.85
C ARG A 24 -8.70 12.00 -27.65
N ARG A 25 -9.03 10.81 -27.14
CA ARG A 25 -9.80 10.71 -25.89
C ARG A 25 -9.04 11.55 -24.87
N SER A 26 -9.69 12.61 -24.42
CA SER A 26 -9.29 13.40 -23.26
C SER A 26 -8.85 12.44 -22.15
N PRO A 27 -7.83 12.80 -21.33
CA PRO A 27 -7.54 12.03 -20.12
C PRO A 27 -8.88 11.83 -19.39
N GLN A 28 -9.24 10.59 -19.12
CA GLN A 28 -10.50 10.24 -18.47
C GLN A 28 -10.44 10.73 -17.02
N GLY A 29 -10.62 12.02 -16.75
CA GLY A 29 -10.52 12.63 -15.41
C GLY A 29 -10.45 14.16 -15.47
N ILE A 30 -10.54 14.81 -14.32
CA ILE A 30 -10.37 16.26 -14.19
C ILE A 30 -8.90 16.54 -13.89
N GLY A 31 -8.21 17.19 -14.82
CA GLY A 31 -6.81 17.62 -14.62
C GLY A 31 -5.77 16.54 -14.86
N GLU A 32 -4.53 16.84 -14.45
CA GLU A 32 -3.38 15.93 -14.56
C GLU A 32 -3.35 14.92 -13.41
N PRO A 33 -2.84 13.70 -13.64
CA PRO A 33 -2.71 12.68 -12.60
C PRO A 33 -1.85 13.19 -11.45
N SER A 34 -2.40 13.13 -10.24
CA SER A 34 -1.79 13.70 -9.04
C SER A 34 -2.00 12.80 -7.82
N VAL A 35 -1.04 12.83 -6.89
CA VAL A 35 -1.05 12.10 -5.61
C VAL A 35 -2.28 12.47 -4.77
N TYR A 36 -2.79 13.70 -4.89
CA TYR A 36 -4.00 14.14 -4.17
C TYR A 36 -5.24 13.30 -4.51
N HIS A 37 -5.35 12.82 -5.75
CA HIS A 37 -6.44 11.92 -6.13
C HIS A 37 -6.38 10.60 -5.35
N ALA A 38 -5.19 9.99 -5.30
CA ALA A 38 -4.94 8.76 -4.54
C ALA A 38 -5.22 8.93 -3.04
N VAL A 39 -4.81 10.08 -2.48
CA VAL A 39 -5.03 10.45 -1.08
C VAL A 39 -6.52 10.58 -0.77
N VAL A 40 -7.29 11.28 -1.60
CA VAL A 40 -8.75 11.42 -1.40
C VAL A 40 -9.45 10.07 -1.45
N VAL A 41 -9.10 9.20 -2.40
CA VAL A 41 -9.69 7.86 -2.52
C VAL A 41 -9.42 7.02 -1.27
N ILE A 42 -8.16 6.92 -0.83
CA ILE A 42 -7.82 6.22 0.42
C ILE A 42 -8.58 6.81 1.61
N PHE A 43 -8.65 8.13 1.70
CA PHE A 43 -9.33 8.76 2.83
C PHE A 43 -10.80 8.35 2.87
N LEU A 44 -11.54 8.49 1.75
CA LEU A 44 -12.96 8.21 1.71
C LEU A 44 -13.27 6.72 1.94
N GLU A 45 -12.54 5.81 1.28
CA GLU A 45 -12.71 4.36 1.44
C GLU A 45 -12.57 3.94 2.91
N PHE A 46 -11.45 4.31 3.54
CA PHE A 46 -11.14 3.87 4.90
C PHE A 46 -11.90 4.66 5.97
N PHE A 47 -12.27 5.91 5.69
CA PHE A 47 -13.16 6.68 6.56
C PHE A 47 -14.56 6.07 6.60
N ALA A 48 -15.10 5.64 5.45
CA ALA A 48 -16.39 4.93 5.40
C ALA A 48 -16.33 3.63 6.21
N TRP A 49 -15.28 2.83 6.07
CA TRP A 49 -15.10 1.60 6.83
C TRP A 49 -14.93 1.84 8.33
N GLY A 50 -14.14 2.83 8.74
CA GLY A 50 -13.93 3.10 10.16
C GLY A 50 -15.16 3.67 10.86
N LEU A 51 -16.05 4.40 10.16
CA LEU A 51 -17.36 4.79 10.70
C LEU A 51 -18.20 3.56 11.10
N LEU A 52 -18.10 2.47 10.36
CA LEU A 52 -18.89 1.26 10.54
C LEU A 52 -18.41 0.36 11.70
N THR A 53 -17.32 0.71 12.38
CA THR A 53 -16.73 -0.11 13.45
C THR A 53 -17.78 -0.54 14.49
N THR A 54 -18.55 0.42 15.03
CA THR A 54 -19.57 0.12 16.05
C THR A 54 -20.77 -0.65 15.47
N PRO A 55 -21.45 -0.17 14.40
CA PRO A 55 -22.57 -0.89 13.81
C PRO A 55 -22.24 -2.32 13.35
N MET A 56 -21.03 -2.54 12.82
CA MET A 56 -20.57 -3.86 12.40
C MET A 56 -20.53 -4.83 13.58
N LEU A 57 -19.98 -4.40 14.73
CA LEU A 57 -19.92 -5.22 15.94
C LEU A 57 -21.33 -5.56 16.45
N THR A 58 -22.25 -4.60 16.42
CA THR A 58 -23.66 -4.82 16.79
C THR A 58 -24.31 -5.87 15.89
N VAL A 59 -24.20 -5.72 14.56
CA VAL A 59 -24.81 -6.65 13.58
C VAL A 59 -24.19 -8.04 13.66
N LEU A 60 -22.89 -8.12 13.88
CA LEU A 60 -22.17 -9.38 14.09
C LEU A 60 -22.65 -10.11 15.35
N HIS A 61 -22.77 -9.42 16.48
CA HIS A 61 -23.26 -10.03 17.71
C HIS A 61 -24.72 -10.48 17.60
N GLN A 62 -25.56 -9.69 16.95
CA GLN A 62 -26.97 -10.05 16.71
C GLN A 62 -27.12 -11.27 15.78
N THR A 63 -26.26 -11.40 14.76
CA THR A 63 -26.34 -12.50 13.78
C THR A 63 -25.72 -13.78 14.33
N PHE A 64 -24.63 -13.68 15.11
CA PHE A 64 -23.93 -14.82 15.69
C PHE A 64 -23.76 -14.69 17.21
N PRO A 65 -24.85 -14.80 18.02
CA PRO A 65 -24.78 -14.53 19.46
C PRO A 65 -23.86 -15.48 20.23
N GLN A 66 -23.80 -16.75 19.83
CA GLN A 66 -23.00 -17.79 20.51
C GLN A 66 -21.55 -17.87 20.01
N HIS A 67 -21.26 -17.34 18.81
CA HIS A 67 -19.98 -17.52 18.13
C HIS A 67 -19.47 -16.21 17.49
N THR A 68 -19.75 -15.07 18.11
CA THR A 68 -19.45 -13.72 17.57
C THR A 68 -17.99 -13.57 17.15
N PHE A 69 -17.04 -13.86 18.06
CA PHE A 69 -15.61 -13.73 17.79
C PHE A 69 -15.09 -14.73 16.76
N LEU A 70 -15.57 -15.99 16.80
CA LEU A 70 -15.17 -17.03 15.86
C LEU A 70 -15.60 -16.67 14.43
N MET A 71 -16.85 -16.22 14.25
CA MET A 71 -17.36 -15.81 12.95
C MET A 71 -16.64 -14.58 12.44
N ASN A 72 -16.37 -13.59 13.29
CA ASN A 72 -15.53 -12.45 12.92
C ASN A 72 -14.16 -12.89 12.41
N GLY A 73 -13.49 -13.77 13.16
CA GLY A 73 -12.18 -14.33 12.79
C GLY A 73 -12.23 -15.06 11.46
N LEU A 74 -13.26 -15.87 11.22
CA LEU A 74 -13.44 -16.61 9.96
C LEU A 74 -13.68 -15.67 8.77
N ILE A 75 -14.57 -14.68 8.91
CA ILE A 75 -14.89 -13.70 7.88
C ILE A 75 -13.64 -12.91 7.48
N HIS A 76 -12.95 -12.32 8.45
CA HIS A 76 -11.75 -11.54 8.20
C HIS A 76 -10.56 -12.41 7.78
N GLY A 77 -10.48 -13.65 8.25
CA GLY A 77 -9.48 -14.63 7.83
C GLY A 77 -9.62 -15.03 6.37
N VAL A 78 -10.84 -15.35 5.92
CA VAL A 78 -11.15 -15.63 4.50
C VAL A 78 -10.86 -14.39 3.65
N LYS A 79 -11.31 -13.20 4.09
CA LYS A 79 -11.03 -11.94 3.39
C LYS A 79 -9.52 -11.68 3.23
N GLY A 80 -8.74 -11.91 4.28
CA GLY A 80 -7.28 -11.74 4.27
C GLY A 80 -6.56 -12.75 3.37
N LEU A 81 -6.97 -14.02 3.41
CA LEU A 81 -6.41 -15.08 2.55
C LEU A 81 -6.69 -14.79 1.08
N LEU A 82 -7.92 -14.41 0.74
CA LEU A 82 -8.28 -14.03 -0.63
C LEU A 82 -7.47 -12.82 -1.11
N SER A 83 -7.31 -11.80 -0.25
CA SER A 83 -6.50 -10.61 -0.54
C SER A 83 -5.02 -10.94 -0.78
N PHE A 84 -4.44 -11.85 0.01
CA PHE A 84 -3.08 -12.32 -0.19
C PHE A 84 -2.90 -12.99 -1.57
N LEU A 85 -3.81 -13.88 -1.94
CA LEU A 85 -3.74 -14.62 -3.20
C LEU A 85 -4.00 -13.73 -4.42
N SER A 86 -4.88 -12.73 -4.28
CA SER A 86 -5.30 -11.86 -5.38
C SER A 86 -4.45 -10.60 -5.54
N ALA A 87 -3.78 -10.09 -4.49
CA ALA A 87 -3.06 -8.82 -4.56
C ALA A 87 -1.97 -8.77 -5.65
N PRO A 88 -1.08 -9.77 -5.79
CA PRO A 88 -0.10 -9.75 -6.86
C PRO A 88 -0.75 -9.85 -8.25
N LEU A 89 -1.83 -10.64 -8.36
CA LEU A 89 -2.56 -10.85 -9.62
C LEU A 89 -3.30 -9.58 -10.06
N ILE A 90 -4.05 -8.94 -9.17
CA ILE A 90 -4.74 -7.68 -9.47
C ILE A 90 -3.74 -6.55 -9.72
N GLY A 91 -2.62 -6.54 -8.98
CA GLY A 91 -1.49 -5.67 -9.26
C GLY A 91 -1.03 -5.83 -10.71
N ALA A 92 -0.73 -7.07 -11.13
CA ALA A 92 -0.32 -7.40 -12.49
C ALA A 92 -1.36 -7.02 -13.55
N LEU A 93 -2.64 -7.30 -13.29
CA LEU A 93 -3.70 -6.95 -14.23
C LEU A 93 -3.88 -5.43 -14.34
N SER A 94 -3.64 -4.69 -13.26
CA SER A 94 -3.67 -3.22 -13.27
C SER A 94 -2.51 -2.62 -14.06
N ASP A 95 -1.35 -3.31 -14.13
CA ASP A 95 -0.23 -2.92 -15.00
C ASP A 95 -0.62 -2.99 -16.49
N VAL A 96 -1.50 -3.93 -16.86
CA VAL A 96 -1.90 -4.19 -18.26
C VAL A 96 -3.16 -3.41 -18.67
N TRP A 97 -4.25 -3.50 -17.91
CA TRP A 97 -5.55 -2.94 -18.32
C TRP A 97 -5.80 -1.51 -17.83
N GLY A 98 -4.92 -0.96 -16.99
CA GLY A 98 -5.03 0.41 -16.46
C GLY A 98 -5.28 0.45 -14.95
N ARG A 99 -4.72 1.46 -14.28
CA ARG A 99 -4.88 1.72 -12.85
C ARG A 99 -6.28 2.19 -12.53
N LYS A 100 -6.85 3.10 -13.31
CA LYS A 100 -8.17 3.70 -12.99
C LYS A 100 -9.27 2.63 -12.93
N SER A 101 -9.31 1.74 -13.93
CA SER A 101 -10.31 0.67 -14.00
C SER A 101 -10.20 -0.28 -12.81
N PHE A 102 -8.98 -0.69 -12.45
CA PHE A 102 -8.77 -1.57 -11.32
C PHE A 102 -8.97 -0.88 -9.97
N LEU A 103 -8.63 0.40 -9.86
CA LEU A 103 -8.92 1.20 -8.67
C LEU A 103 -10.42 1.29 -8.41
N LEU A 104 -11.20 1.57 -9.45
CA LEU A 104 -12.66 1.57 -9.39
C LEU A 104 -13.20 0.19 -9.00
N LEU A 105 -12.66 -0.87 -9.61
CA LEU A 105 -13.08 -2.24 -9.33
C LEU A 105 -12.81 -2.62 -7.88
N THR A 106 -11.62 -2.31 -7.36
CA THR A 106 -11.26 -2.59 -5.97
C THR A 106 -12.16 -1.84 -5.01
N VAL A 107 -12.30 -0.53 -5.17
CA VAL A 107 -13.13 0.32 -4.29
C VAL A 107 -14.61 -0.06 -4.37
N PHE A 108 -15.13 -0.38 -5.56
CA PHE A 108 -16.52 -0.82 -5.70
C PHE A 108 -16.80 -2.10 -4.90
N PHE A 109 -15.96 -3.13 -5.06
CA PHE A 109 -16.16 -4.40 -4.37
C PHE A 109 -15.85 -4.33 -2.87
N THR A 110 -14.92 -3.46 -2.44
CA THR A 110 -14.71 -3.21 -1.01
C THR A 110 -15.84 -2.41 -0.40
N CYS A 111 -16.52 -1.52 -1.13
CA CYS A 111 -17.64 -0.74 -0.61
C CYS A 111 -19.01 -1.43 -0.74
N ALA A 112 -19.17 -2.37 -1.68
CA ALA A 112 -20.42 -3.09 -1.93
C ALA A 112 -21.07 -3.76 -0.69
N PRO A 113 -20.32 -4.30 0.30
CA PRO A 113 -20.92 -4.85 1.52
C PRO A 113 -21.67 -3.82 2.36
N ILE A 114 -21.20 -2.57 2.43
CA ILE A 114 -21.68 -1.55 3.38
C ILE A 114 -23.22 -1.43 3.45
N PRO A 115 -23.94 -1.19 2.33
CA PRO A 115 -25.39 -1.09 2.36
C PRO A 115 -26.09 -2.40 2.74
N LEU A 116 -25.49 -3.56 2.42
CA LEU A 116 -26.06 -4.87 2.73
C LEU A 116 -26.17 -5.11 4.23
N MET A 117 -25.39 -4.41 5.05
CA MET A 117 -25.42 -4.56 6.51
C MET A 117 -26.81 -4.29 7.10
N LYS A 118 -27.61 -3.40 6.49
CA LYS A 118 -29.00 -3.14 6.92
C LYS A 118 -30.04 -3.94 6.13
N ILE A 119 -29.72 -4.37 4.91
CA ILE A 119 -30.65 -5.12 4.05
C ILE A 119 -30.72 -6.59 4.46
N SER A 120 -29.55 -7.23 4.58
CA SER A 120 -29.44 -8.64 4.93
C SER A 120 -28.06 -8.93 5.53
N PRO A 121 -27.96 -9.18 6.85
CA PRO A 121 -26.69 -9.50 7.51
C PRO A 121 -25.97 -10.72 6.91
N TRP A 122 -26.70 -11.74 6.46
CA TRP A 122 -26.10 -12.92 5.82
C TRP A 122 -25.40 -12.56 4.50
N TRP A 123 -26.04 -11.76 3.65
CA TRP A 123 -25.42 -11.25 2.43
C TRP A 123 -24.26 -10.30 2.72
N TYR A 124 -24.38 -9.46 3.75
CA TYR A 124 -23.26 -8.63 4.22
C TYR A 124 -22.03 -9.47 4.53
N PHE A 125 -22.16 -10.52 5.36
CA PHE A 125 -21.05 -11.39 5.73
C PHE A 125 -20.49 -12.23 4.58
N ALA A 126 -21.35 -12.66 3.64
CA ALA A 126 -20.89 -13.34 2.43
C ALA A 126 -20.07 -12.39 1.52
N VAL A 127 -20.60 -11.20 1.24
CA VAL A 127 -19.96 -10.24 0.32
C VAL A 127 -18.71 -9.63 0.94
N ILE A 128 -18.66 -9.33 2.24
CA ILE A 128 -17.43 -8.84 2.90
C ILE A 128 -16.33 -9.91 2.92
N SER A 129 -16.68 -11.19 3.07
CA SER A 129 -15.69 -12.28 2.99
C SER A 129 -15.13 -12.37 1.57
N MET A 130 -16.00 -12.34 0.56
CA MET A 130 -15.63 -12.39 -0.86
C MET A 130 -14.93 -11.12 -1.36
N SER A 131 -15.17 -9.96 -0.74
CA SER A 131 -14.50 -8.70 -1.10
C SER A 131 -12.99 -8.78 -0.90
N GLY A 132 -12.49 -9.76 -0.13
CA GLY A 132 -11.08 -10.11 -0.03
C GLY A 132 -10.37 -10.21 -1.37
N VAL A 133 -11.03 -10.77 -2.40
CA VAL A 133 -10.48 -10.86 -3.76
C VAL A 133 -10.08 -9.48 -4.28
N PHE A 134 -10.86 -8.44 -4.00
CA PHE A 134 -10.63 -7.08 -4.48
C PHE A 134 -10.10 -6.13 -3.40
N ALA A 135 -9.86 -6.62 -2.17
CA ALA A 135 -9.37 -5.85 -1.04
C ALA A 135 -7.85 -5.59 -1.14
N VAL A 136 -7.45 -4.96 -2.23
CA VAL A 136 -6.05 -4.74 -2.64
C VAL A 136 -5.85 -3.30 -3.13
N THR A 137 -6.73 -2.39 -2.73
CA THR A 137 -6.74 -0.98 -3.14
C THR A 137 -5.37 -0.30 -2.92
N PHE A 138 -4.68 -0.62 -1.81
CA PHE A 138 -3.33 -0.13 -1.54
C PHE A 138 -2.31 -0.49 -2.63
N SER A 139 -2.38 -1.70 -3.19
CA SER A 139 -1.50 -2.12 -4.28
C SER A 139 -1.67 -1.21 -5.49
N VAL A 140 -2.92 -1.02 -5.94
CA VAL A 140 -3.24 -0.23 -7.12
C VAL A 140 -2.94 1.25 -6.89
N ILE A 141 -3.19 1.77 -5.69
CA ILE A 141 -2.91 3.18 -5.36
C ILE A 141 -1.42 3.46 -5.28
N PHE A 142 -0.62 2.58 -4.68
CA PHE A 142 0.82 2.76 -4.69
C PHE A 142 1.40 2.62 -6.09
N ALA A 143 0.88 1.70 -6.91
CA ALA A 143 1.28 1.63 -8.31
C ALA A 143 0.90 2.90 -9.08
N TYR A 144 -0.33 3.43 -8.89
CA TYR A 144 -0.77 4.70 -9.46
C TYR A 144 0.14 5.87 -9.03
N VAL A 145 0.51 5.94 -7.75
CA VAL A 145 1.44 6.95 -7.24
C VAL A 145 2.84 6.77 -7.84
N ALA A 146 3.32 5.54 -8.03
CA ALA A 146 4.60 5.26 -8.67
C ALA A 146 4.66 5.75 -10.12
N ASP A 147 3.56 5.60 -10.85
CA ASP A 147 3.44 5.95 -12.27
C ASP A 147 3.55 7.48 -12.49
N ILE A 148 3.12 8.28 -11.51
CA ILE A 148 2.93 9.74 -11.65
C ILE A 148 3.99 10.56 -10.91
N THR A 149 4.75 9.92 -10.01
CA THR A 149 5.78 10.57 -9.21
C THR A 149 7.18 10.15 -9.64
N GLN A 150 8.11 11.09 -9.57
CA GLN A 150 9.51 10.80 -9.83
C GLN A 150 10.09 9.91 -8.74
N GLU A 151 11.07 9.07 -9.07
CA GLU A 151 11.65 8.08 -8.15
C GLU A 151 12.09 8.66 -6.79
N HIS A 152 12.58 9.91 -6.79
CA HIS A 152 13.04 10.59 -5.58
C HIS A 152 11.90 11.15 -4.72
N GLU A 153 10.70 11.36 -5.29
CA GLU A 153 9.51 11.89 -4.61
C GLU A 153 8.53 10.78 -4.17
N ARG A 154 8.63 9.58 -4.76
CA ARG A 154 7.78 8.41 -4.46
C ARG A 154 7.63 8.13 -2.97
N ILE A 155 8.71 8.31 -2.21
CA ILE A 155 8.72 8.04 -0.77
C ILE A 155 7.81 9.01 -0.01
N THR A 156 7.92 10.32 -0.30
CA THR A 156 7.07 11.34 0.31
C THR A 156 5.61 11.13 -0.10
N ALA A 157 5.37 10.73 -1.35
CA ALA A 157 4.03 10.43 -1.82
C ALA A 157 3.42 9.19 -1.13
N TYR A 158 4.17 8.10 -0.97
CA TYR A 158 3.72 6.93 -0.20
C TYR A 158 3.54 7.22 1.29
N GLY A 159 4.40 8.08 1.86
CA GLY A 159 4.25 8.62 3.21
C GLY A 159 2.93 9.36 3.39
N LEU A 160 2.60 10.25 2.44
CA LEU A 160 1.34 11.00 2.45
C LEU A 160 0.13 10.06 2.35
N VAL A 161 0.13 9.11 1.42
CA VAL A 161 -0.94 8.10 1.30
C VAL A 161 -1.12 7.29 2.58
N SER A 162 -0.02 6.85 3.19
CA SER A 162 -0.05 6.09 4.46
C SER A 162 -0.58 6.94 5.62
N ALA A 163 -0.17 8.21 5.68
CA ALA A 163 -0.61 9.15 6.69
C ALA A 163 -2.10 9.47 6.57
N THR A 164 -2.62 9.56 5.35
CA THR A 164 -4.05 9.75 5.11
C THR A 164 -4.87 8.55 5.56
N PHE A 165 -4.37 7.34 5.31
CA PHE A 165 -4.98 6.13 5.87
C PHE A 165 -4.98 6.17 7.40
N ALA A 166 -3.84 6.49 8.04
CA ALA A 166 -3.78 6.64 9.50
C ALA A 166 -4.77 7.71 10.01
N ALA A 167 -4.87 8.86 9.33
CA ALA A 167 -5.81 9.92 9.67
C ALA A 167 -7.27 9.46 9.60
N SER A 168 -7.63 8.70 8.56
CA SER A 168 -8.98 8.15 8.43
C SER A 168 -9.31 7.16 9.54
N LEU A 169 -8.38 6.27 9.91
CA LEU A 169 -8.58 5.28 10.98
C LEU A 169 -8.66 5.88 12.37
N VAL A 170 -8.01 7.00 12.63
CA VAL A 170 -8.07 7.68 13.94
C VAL A 170 -9.37 8.46 14.09
N THR A 171 -9.80 9.14 13.03
CA THR A 171 -10.95 10.06 13.08
C THR A 171 -12.29 9.35 12.94
N SER A 172 -12.38 8.36 12.05
CA SER A 172 -13.67 7.77 11.69
C SER A 172 -14.34 6.91 12.77
N PRO A 173 -13.66 6.04 13.55
CA PRO A 173 -14.37 5.24 14.56
C PRO A 173 -14.92 6.08 15.71
N ALA A 174 -14.21 7.16 16.09
CA ALA A 174 -14.69 8.10 17.09
C ALA A 174 -15.96 8.83 16.63
N ILE A 175 -15.98 9.30 15.39
CA ILE A 175 -17.16 9.93 14.78
C ILE A 175 -18.30 8.89 14.64
N GLY A 176 -17.98 7.68 14.22
CA GLY A 176 -18.95 6.59 14.04
C GLY A 176 -19.60 6.17 15.35
N ALA A 177 -18.82 6.04 16.43
CA ALA A 177 -19.33 5.73 17.76
C ALA A 177 -20.24 6.85 18.30
N TYR A 178 -19.81 8.11 18.20
CA TYR A 178 -20.63 9.25 18.62
C TYR A 178 -21.96 9.34 17.86
N LEU A 179 -21.94 9.14 16.54
CA LEU A 179 -23.15 9.16 15.72
C LEU A 179 -24.06 7.95 16.01
N SER A 180 -23.48 6.77 16.25
CA SER A 180 -24.21 5.55 16.64
C SER A 180 -24.94 5.77 17.97
N GLU A 181 -24.28 6.36 18.96
CA GLU A 181 -24.89 6.65 20.27
C GLU A 181 -25.99 7.72 20.19
N THR A 182 -25.76 8.79 19.42
CA THR A 182 -26.67 9.95 19.38
C THR A 182 -27.87 9.74 18.45
N TYR A 183 -27.66 9.09 17.29
CA TYR A 183 -28.65 9.00 16.21
C TYR A 183 -28.96 7.56 15.78
N GLY A 184 -28.29 6.55 16.37
CA GLY A 184 -28.48 5.15 16.08
C GLY A 184 -27.65 4.63 14.90
N ASP A 185 -27.39 3.32 14.90
CA ASP A 185 -26.55 2.63 13.91
C ASP A 185 -27.02 2.86 12.46
N THR A 186 -28.33 2.98 12.23
CA THR A 186 -28.89 3.17 10.89
C THR A 186 -28.36 4.44 10.21
N LEU A 187 -28.23 5.56 10.94
CA LEU A 187 -27.69 6.79 10.39
C LEU A 187 -26.24 6.60 9.95
N VAL A 188 -25.44 5.92 10.78
CA VAL A 188 -24.02 5.65 10.50
C VAL A 188 -23.85 4.82 9.24
N VAL A 189 -24.69 3.80 9.02
CA VAL A 189 -24.65 2.98 7.79
C VAL A 189 -25.01 3.81 6.56
N ILE A 190 -26.04 4.65 6.64
CA ILE A 190 -26.45 5.52 5.54
C ILE A 190 -25.33 6.49 5.19
N LEU A 191 -24.71 7.12 6.19
CA LEU A 191 -23.59 8.04 5.99
C LEU A 191 -22.38 7.34 5.36
N ALA A 192 -21.99 6.17 5.88
CA ALA A 192 -20.90 5.39 5.30
C ALA A 192 -21.18 4.96 3.86
N THR A 193 -22.43 4.58 3.56
CA THR A 193 -22.87 4.26 2.19
C THR A 193 -22.75 5.48 1.27
N ALA A 194 -23.17 6.66 1.74
CA ALA A 194 -23.07 7.90 0.97
C ALA A 194 -21.61 8.28 0.67
N ILE A 195 -20.71 8.13 1.65
CA ILE A 195 -19.26 8.38 1.49
C ILE A 195 -18.64 7.38 0.52
N ALA A 196 -19.01 6.10 0.61
CA ALA A 196 -18.55 5.07 -0.32
C ALA A 196 -19.01 5.33 -1.77
N LEU A 197 -20.27 5.75 -1.96
CA LEU A 197 -20.77 6.14 -3.28
C LEU A 197 -20.09 7.41 -3.81
N LEU A 198 -19.79 8.36 -2.92
CA LEU A 198 -19.03 9.56 -3.26
C LEU A 198 -17.62 9.20 -3.73
N ASP A 199 -16.96 8.24 -3.08
CA ASP A 199 -15.64 7.76 -3.48
C ASP A 199 -15.65 7.11 -4.87
N ILE A 200 -16.59 6.20 -5.11
CA ILE A 200 -16.80 5.58 -6.43
C ILE A 200 -17.06 6.65 -7.50
N CYS A 201 -17.90 7.64 -7.20
CA CYS A 201 -18.19 8.76 -8.10
C CYS A 201 -16.94 9.63 -8.36
N PHE A 202 -16.15 9.89 -7.32
CA PHE A 202 -14.90 10.62 -7.42
C PHE A 202 -13.89 9.89 -8.32
N ILE A 203 -13.76 8.57 -8.21
CA ILE A 203 -12.91 7.77 -9.09
C ILE A 203 -13.38 7.84 -10.55
N LEU A 204 -14.69 7.72 -10.78
CA LEU A 204 -15.28 7.79 -12.12
C LEU A 204 -15.03 9.14 -12.80
N VAL A 205 -15.25 10.24 -12.08
CA VAL A 205 -15.26 11.60 -12.64
C VAL A 205 -13.90 12.29 -12.55
N ALA A 206 -13.24 12.24 -11.39
CA ALA A 206 -12.08 13.07 -11.10
C ALA A 206 -10.76 12.36 -11.40
N VAL A 207 -10.60 11.08 -11.01
CA VAL A 207 -9.32 10.37 -11.10
C VAL A 207 -8.96 10.11 -12.57
N PRO A 208 -7.87 10.70 -13.11
CA PRO A 208 -7.38 10.40 -14.46
C PRO A 208 -6.65 9.04 -14.49
N GLU A 209 -6.40 8.52 -15.69
CA GLU A 209 -5.50 7.37 -15.83
C GLU A 209 -4.03 7.80 -15.67
N SER A 210 -3.23 7.03 -14.92
CA SER A 210 -1.77 7.22 -14.80
C SER A 210 -0.96 6.52 -15.90
N LEU A 211 -1.38 5.35 -16.37
CA LEU A 211 -0.65 4.55 -17.36
C LEU A 211 -0.60 5.24 -18.74
N PRO A 212 0.60 5.39 -19.35
CA PRO A 212 0.75 5.95 -20.69
C PRO A 212 -0.01 5.15 -21.75
N GLU A 213 -0.61 5.81 -22.74
CA GLU A 213 -1.34 5.16 -23.85
C GLU A 213 -0.51 4.09 -24.59
N LYS A 214 0.82 4.22 -24.60
CA LYS A 214 1.75 3.27 -25.23
C LYS A 214 1.88 1.93 -24.50
N MET A 215 1.61 1.90 -23.20
CA MET A 215 1.66 0.68 -22.37
C MET A 215 0.31 -0.05 -22.35
N ARG A 216 -0.74 0.56 -22.92
CA ARG A 216 -2.09 0.00 -22.94
C ARG A 216 -2.32 -0.81 -24.21
N PRO A 217 -3.06 -1.92 -24.15
CA PRO A 217 -3.65 -2.50 -25.34
C PRO A 217 -4.51 -1.43 -26.03
N ALA A 218 -4.28 -1.21 -27.33
CA ALA A 218 -4.75 -0.04 -28.07
C ALA A 218 -6.28 0.20 -28.12
N SER A 219 -7.10 -0.70 -27.56
CA SER A 219 -8.52 -0.45 -27.27
C SER A 219 -9.08 -1.55 -26.37
N TRP A 220 -10.18 -1.23 -25.66
CA TRP A 220 -11.09 -2.22 -25.10
C TRP A 220 -11.67 -3.06 -26.25
N GLY A 221 -11.01 -4.16 -26.60
CA GLY A 221 -11.36 -5.03 -27.75
C GLY A 221 -10.25 -5.24 -28.79
N ALA A 222 -9.06 -4.66 -28.65
CA ALA A 222 -7.91 -5.11 -29.44
C ALA A 222 -7.53 -6.54 -29.01
N PRO A 223 -7.10 -7.43 -29.91
CA PRO A 223 -6.66 -8.77 -29.53
C PRO A 223 -5.42 -8.63 -28.65
N ILE A 224 -5.63 -8.73 -27.34
CA ILE A 224 -4.55 -8.83 -26.37
C ILE A 224 -3.88 -10.16 -26.68
N SER A 225 -2.64 -10.11 -27.17
CA SER A 225 -1.81 -11.31 -27.18
C SER A 225 -1.61 -11.70 -25.73
N TRP A 226 -2.29 -12.76 -25.29
CA TRP A 226 -2.13 -13.34 -23.96
C TRP A 226 -0.66 -13.69 -23.66
N GLU A 227 0.19 -13.84 -24.68
CA GLU A 227 1.64 -14.03 -24.53
C GLU A 227 2.41 -12.75 -24.11
N GLN A 228 1.90 -11.54 -24.40
CA GLN A 228 2.56 -10.28 -24.03
C GLN A 228 2.02 -9.66 -22.74
N ALA A 229 0.88 -10.17 -22.24
CA ALA A 229 0.14 -9.62 -21.10
C ALA A 229 -0.19 -10.70 -20.05
N ASP A 230 0.67 -11.70 -19.90
CA ASP A 230 0.47 -12.77 -18.92
C ASP A 230 0.85 -12.26 -17.51
N PRO A 231 -0.14 -12.00 -16.62
CA PRO A 231 0.13 -11.55 -15.27
C PRO A 231 0.94 -12.57 -14.45
N PHE A 232 0.84 -13.86 -14.78
CA PHE A 232 1.60 -14.92 -14.11
C PHE A 232 3.07 -14.92 -14.52
N ALA A 233 3.38 -14.54 -15.77
CA ALA A 233 4.76 -14.38 -16.22
C ALA A 233 5.45 -13.21 -15.50
N SER A 234 4.77 -12.07 -15.37
CA SER A 234 5.28 -10.93 -14.60
C SER A 234 5.47 -11.28 -13.13
N LEU A 235 4.50 -11.99 -12.53
CA LEU A 235 4.61 -12.49 -11.15
C LEU A 235 5.80 -13.44 -10.97
N ARG A 236 6.04 -14.34 -11.93
CA ARG A 236 7.18 -15.26 -11.90
C ARG A 236 8.52 -14.53 -12.04
N LYS A 237 8.62 -13.55 -12.95
CA LYS A 237 9.83 -12.73 -13.15
C LYS A 237 10.16 -11.96 -11.87
N VAL A 238 9.20 -11.26 -11.30
CA VAL A 238 9.37 -10.48 -10.07
C VAL A 238 9.68 -11.40 -8.87
N GLY A 239 9.02 -12.55 -8.78
CA GLY A 239 9.27 -13.54 -7.71
C GLY A 239 10.64 -14.23 -7.80
N GLN A 240 11.31 -14.18 -8.96
CA GLN A 240 12.67 -14.69 -9.15
C GLN A 240 13.76 -13.66 -8.84
N ASP A 241 13.41 -12.37 -8.72
CA ASP A 241 14.35 -11.34 -8.32
C ASP A 241 14.71 -11.50 -6.84
N SER A 242 16.00 -11.77 -6.58
CA SER A 242 16.52 -11.97 -5.23
C SER A 242 16.34 -10.74 -4.34
N THR A 243 16.35 -9.53 -4.91
CA THR A 243 16.13 -8.28 -4.16
C THR A 243 14.68 -8.17 -3.71
N VAL A 244 13.72 -8.44 -4.61
CA VAL A 244 12.29 -8.39 -4.29
C VAL A 244 11.94 -9.48 -3.28
N LEU A 245 12.52 -10.68 -3.41
CA LEU A 245 12.33 -11.76 -2.44
C LEU A 245 12.84 -11.39 -1.04
N LEU A 246 14.04 -10.79 -0.94
CA LEU A 246 14.58 -10.30 0.33
C LEU A 246 13.65 -9.26 0.96
N ILE A 247 13.14 -8.30 0.17
CA ILE A 247 12.17 -7.30 0.64
C ILE A 247 10.88 -7.98 1.13
N CYS A 248 10.36 -8.97 0.40
CA CYS A 248 9.17 -9.72 0.79
C CYS A 248 9.36 -10.46 2.12
N ILE A 249 10.52 -11.10 2.31
CA ILE A 249 10.88 -11.76 3.58
C ILE A 249 10.98 -10.73 4.71
N THR A 250 11.64 -9.58 4.47
CA THR A 250 11.70 -8.47 5.43
C THR A 250 10.29 -8.02 5.83
N VAL A 251 9.38 -7.80 4.88
CA VAL A 251 7.99 -7.40 5.14
C VAL A 251 7.24 -8.47 5.93
N PHE A 252 7.35 -9.73 5.56
CA PHE A 252 6.68 -10.81 6.27
C PHE A 252 7.13 -10.88 7.73
N LEU A 253 8.44 -10.85 7.97
CA LEU A 253 9.01 -10.93 9.32
C LEU A 253 8.76 -9.67 10.16
N SER A 254 8.66 -8.48 9.55
CA SER A 254 8.35 -7.26 10.30
C SER A 254 6.86 -7.11 10.57
N TYR A 255 6.01 -7.44 9.59
CA TYR A 255 4.59 -7.15 9.66
C TYR A 255 3.79 -8.25 10.37
N LEU A 256 4.27 -9.50 10.38
CA LEU A 256 3.67 -10.58 11.15
C LEU A 256 3.54 -10.24 12.66
N PRO A 257 4.61 -9.81 13.36
CA PRO A 257 4.49 -9.41 14.76
C PRO A 257 3.74 -8.08 14.95
N GLU A 258 3.80 -7.17 13.98
CA GLU A 258 3.02 -5.93 14.01
C GLU A 258 1.50 -6.22 14.01
N ALA A 259 1.04 -7.10 13.10
CA ALA A 259 -0.35 -7.53 13.03
C ALA A 259 -0.80 -8.29 14.28
N GLY A 260 0.05 -9.18 14.80
CA GLY A 260 -0.19 -9.88 16.06
C GLY A 260 -0.33 -8.91 17.24
N GLN A 261 0.57 -7.93 17.34
CA GLN A 261 0.53 -6.88 18.34
C GLN A 261 -0.81 -6.12 18.29
N TYR A 262 -1.25 -5.62 17.14
CA TYR A 262 -2.52 -4.86 17.05
C TYR A 262 -3.73 -5.64 17.58
N SER A 263 -3.76 -6.96 17.43
CA SER A 263 -4.90 -7.79 17.85
C SER A 263 -5.01 -7.94 19.37
N SER A 264 -3.89 -7.96 20.10
CA SER A 264 -3.86 -8.26 21.54
C SER A 264 -3.45 -7.06 22.39
N PHE A 265 -2.83 -6.03 21.80
CA PHE A 265 -2.23 -4.92 22.55
C PHE A 265 -3.25 -4.10 23.34
N PHE A 266 -4.43 -3.81 22.78
CA PHE A 266 -5.45 -3.06 23.53
C PHE A 266 -6.05 -3.88 24.67
N LEU A 267 -6.18 -5.19 24.50
CA LEU A 267 -6.59 -6.09 25.59
C LEU A 267 -5.53 -6.12 26.69
N TYR A 268 -4.25 -6.20 26.31
CA TYR A 268 -3.11 -6.13 27.22
C TYR A 268 -3.11 -4.84 28.05
N LEU A 269 -3.32 -3.67 27.42
CA LEU A 269 -3.41 -2.39 28.14
C LEU A 269 -4.54 -2.39 29.19
N ARG A 270 -5.69 -3.00 28.88
CA ARG A 270 -6.83 -3.04 29.81
C ARG A 270 -6.64 -4.06 30.94
N GLN A 271 -6.14 -5.25 30.62
CA GLN A 271 -6.05 -6.36 31.59
C GLN A 271 -4.79 -6.29 32.46
N VAL A 272 -3.64 -5.96 31.87
CA VAL A 272 -2.34 -5.98 32.57
C VAL A 272 -2.00 -4.60 33.13
N ILE A 273 -2.00 -3.58 32.27
CA ILE A 273 -1.61 -2.22 32.66
C ILE A 273 -2.76 -1.46 33.37
N ARG A 274 -3.97 -2.03 33.34
CA ARG A 274 -5.19 -1.49 33.97
C ARG A 274 -5.61 -0.12 33.43
N PHE A 275 -5.40 0.13 32.15
CA PHE A 275 -5.92 1.32 31.47
C PHE A 275 -7.46 1.28 31.44
N THR A 276 -8.08 2.45 31.67
CA THR A 276 -9.51 2.62 31.44
C THR A 276 -9.81 2.66 29.94
N SER A 277 -11.06 2.47 29.55
CA SER A 277 -11.49 2.58 28.14
C SER A 277 -11.12 3.94 27.55
N GLU A 278 -11.25 5.00 28.36
CA GLU A 278 -10.91 6.37 27.97
C GLU A 278 -9.40 6.54 27.73
N THR A 279 -8.55 5.98 28.59
CA THR A 279 -7.09 6.09 28.40
C THR A 279 -6.59 5.26 27.22
N VAL A 280 -7.23 4.13 26.91
CA VAL A 280 -6.93 3.36 25.68
C VAL A 280 -7.34 4.15 24.44
N ALA A 281 -8.51 4.78 24.44
CA ALA A 281 -8.95 5.63 23.32
C ALA A 281 -7.99 6.83 23.13
N ALA A 282 -7.60 7.49 24.22
CA ALA A 282 -6.62 8.58 24.19
C ALA A 282 -5.26 8.10 23.65
N PHE A 283 -4.82 6.90 24.05
CA PHE A 283 -3.60 6.30 23.55
C PHE A 283 -3.63 6.08 22.04
N ILE A 284 -4.71 5.50 21.52
CA ILE A 284 -4.91 5.29 20.08
C ILE A 284 -4.88 6.62 19.32
N ALA A 285 -5.57 7.64 19.83
CA ALA A 285 -5.61 8.95 19.21
C ALA A 285 -4.23 9.61 19.14
N VAL A 286 -3.49 9.63 20.26
CA VAL A 286 -2.16 10.24 20.32
C VAL A 286 -1.15 9.51 19.45
N VAL A 287 -1.09 8.17 19.53
CA VAL A 287 -0.19 7.36 18.69
C VAL A 287 -0.55 7.51 17.22
N GLY A 288 -1.84 7.58 16.90
CA GLY A 288 -2.32 7.85 15.54
C GLY A 288 -1.86 9.21 15.01
N ILE A 289 -2.04 10.28 15.78
CA ILE A 289 -1.57 11.64 15.42
C ILE A 289 -0.04 11.65 15.24
N LEU A 290 0.70 11.04 16.16
CA LEU A 290 2.15 10.90 16.04
C LEU A 290 2.56 10.11 14.79
N SER A 291 1.80 9.08 14.42
CA SER A 291 2.07 8.27 13.22
C SER A 291 1.85 9.10 11.94
N ILE A 292 0.80 9.94 11.91
CA ILE A 292 0.55 10.88 10.81
C ILE A 292 1.73 11.84 10.67
N LEU A 293 2.21 12.43 11.77
CA LEU A 293 3.38 13.32 11.77
C LEU A 293 4.66 12.59 11.34
N ALA A 294 4.85 11.35 11.81
CA ALA A 294 6.00 10.54 11.44
C ALA A 294 6.01 10.23 9.93
N GLN A 295 4.88 9.83 9.36
CA GLN A 295 4.76 9.45 7.95
C GLN A 295 4.78 10.65 6.98
N THR A 296 4.33 11.84 7.41
CA THR A 296 4.31 13.05 6.57
C THR A 296 5.62 13.84 6.64
N VAL A 297 6.13 14.09 7.85
CA VAL A 297 7.27 15.00 8.07
C VAL A 297 8.56 14.21 8.29
N VAL A 298 8.57 13.33 9.30
CA VAL A 298 9.81 12.64 9.73
C VAL A 298 10.35 11.75 8.63
N LEU A 299 9.50 11.00 7.93
CA LEU A 299 9.89 10.16 6.81
C LEU A 299 10.63 10.98 5.73
N GLY A 300 10.11 12.15 5.37
CA GLY A 300 10.76 13.03 4.38
C GLY A 300 12.14 13.54 4.83
N ILE A 301 12.27 13.92 6.11
CA ILE A 301 13.54 14.40 6.68
C ILE A 301 14.58 13.27 6.73
N LEU A 302 14.18 12.13 7.27
CA LEU A 302 15.06 11.00 7.51
C LEU A 302 15.64 10.47 6.20
N MET A 303 14.81 10.41 5.16
CA MET A 303 15.22 10.00 3.83
C MET A 303 16.26 10.92 3.20
N ARG A 304 16.08 12.25 3.32
CA ARG A 304 17.06 13.22 2.81
C ARG A 304 18.37 13.17 3.59
N SER A 305 18.33 12.78 4.86
CA SER A 305 19.50 12.76 5.73
C SER A 305 20.30 11.47 5.67
N ILE A 306 19.66 10.30 5.69
CA ILE A 306 20.33 8.99 5.83
C ILE A 306 20.07 8.03 4.67
N GLY A 307 19.19 8.36 3.73
CA GLY A 307 18.90 7.56 2.53
C GLY A 307 17.83 6.47 2.74
N ASN A 308 17.46 5.81 1.63
CA ASN A 308 16.33 4.87 1.58
C ASN A 308 16.51 3.64 2.47
N LYS A 309 17.61 2.92 2.29
CA LYS A 309 17.85 1.67 3.01
C LYS A 309 17.98 1.91 4.52
N ASN A 310 18.75 2.92 4.91
CA ASN A 310 18.94 3.26 6.33
C ASN A 310 17.63 3.73 6.99
N THR A 311 16.72 4.35 6.26
CA THR A 311 15.39 4.70 6.78
C THR A 311 14.57 3.46 7.12
N ILE A 312 14.61 2.41 6.29
CA ILE A 312 13.98 1.12 6.62
C ILE A 312 14.63 0.50 7.86
N LEU A 313 15.97 0.45 7.90
CA LEU A 313 16.70 -0.12 9.02
C LEU A 313 16.39 0.63 10.34
N LEU A 314 16.27 1.95 10.30
CA LEU A 314 15.89 2.73 11.47
C LEU A 314 14.44 2.49 11.88
N GLY A 315 13.51 2.39 10.92
CA GLY A 315 12.12 2.04 11.18
C GLY A 315 11.97 0.67 11.84
N LEU A 316 12.68 -0.35 11.33
CA LEU A 316 12.78 -1.67 11.95
C LEU A 316 13.44 -1.61 13.33
N GLY A 317 14.46 -0.77 13.53
CA GLY A 317 15.07 -0.52 14.83
C GLY A 317 14.09 0.05 15.85
N PHE A 318 13.29 1.05 15.45
CA PHE A 318 12.19 1.55 16.28
C PHE A 318 11.16 0.47 16.56
N GLN A 319 10.86 -0.40 15.58
CA GLN A 319 9.94 -1.51 15.77
C GLN A 319 10.46 -2.56 16.79
N ILE A 320 11.75 -2.90 16.76
CA ILE A 320 12.36 -3.76 17.78
C ILE A 320 12.27 -3.10 19.15
N LEU A 321 12.59 -1.81 19.22
CA LEU A 321 12.57 -1.05 20.46
C LEU A 321 11.16 -0.97 21.07
N GLN A 322 10.12 -0.67 20.29
CA GLN A 322 8.74 -0.64 20.82
C GLN A 322 8.28 -2.01 21.34
N LEU A 323 8.56 -3.09 20.60
CA LEU A 323 8.15 -4.44 20.98
C LEU A 323 8.88 -4.92 22.23
N ALA A 324 10.19 -4.66 22.33
CA ALA A 324 10.95 -4.93 23.54
C ALA A 324 10.43 -4.12 24.73
N TRP A 325 10.11 -2.84 24.52
CA TRP A 325 9.60 -1.97 25.58
C TRP A 325 8.20 -2.37 26.04
N TYR A 326 7.32 -2.83 25.14
CA TYR A 326 6.05 -3.44 25.52
C TYR A 326 6.22 -4.75 26.28
N GLY A 327 7.23 -5.56 25.94
CA GLY A 327 7.54 -6.80 26.64
C GLY A 327 8.02 -6.57 28.09
N PHE A 328 8.88 -5.59 28.32
CA PHE A 328 9.45 -5.31 29.64
C PHE A 328 8.70 -4.24 30.45
N GLY A 329 7.79 -3.51 29.81
CA GLY A 329 7.10 -2.37 30.42
C GLY A 329 6.06 -2.78 31.44
N SER A 330 6.22 -2.35 32.68
CA SER A 330 5.29 -2.61 33.79
C SER A 330 4.47 -1.37 34.19
N GLN A 331 4.90 -0.18 33.79
CA GLN A 331 4.33 1.09 34.23
C GLN A 331 3.52 1.76 33.10
N PRO A 332 2.39 2.44 33.41
CA PRO A 332 1.58 3.19 32.46
C PRO A 332 2.36 4.12 31.54
N TRP A 333 3.29 4.92 32.08
CA TRP A 333 4.06 5.90 31.29
C TRP A 333 4.98 5.23 30.26
N MET A 334 5.45 4.00 30.54
CA MET A 334 6.28 3.23 29.61
C MET A 334 5.50 2.85 28.36
N MET A 335 4.20 2.56 28.51
CA MET A 335 3.32 2.26 27.36
C MET A 335 3.19 3.47 26.45
N TRP A 336 3.01 4.67 27.03
CA TRP A 336 2.97 5.94 26.29
C TRP A 336 4.27 6.22 25.54
N ALA A 337 5.42 6.05 26.21
CA ALA A 337 6.73 6.20 25.57
C ALA A 337 6.93 5.19 24.43
N ALA A 338 6.61 3.92 24.66
CA ALA A 338 6.65 2.88 23.64
C ALA A 338 5.69 3.15 22.48
N GLY A 339 4.52 3.74 22.74
CA GLY A 339 3.57 4.22 21.72
C GLY A 339 4.13 5.32 20.83
N ALA A 340 4.91 6.24 21.38
CA ALA A 340 5.62 7.25 20.58
C ALA A 340 6.67 6.60 19.66
N VAL A 341 7.39 5.58 20.15
CA VAL A 341 8.31 4.79 19.33
C VAL A 341 7.57 3.97 18.27
N ALA A 342 6.40 3.42 18.61
CA ALA A 342 5.52 2.72 17.68
C ALA A 342 5.12 3.61 16.49
N ALA A 343 4.74 4.85 16.79
CA ALA A 343 4.41 5.84 15.77
C ALA A 343 5.59 6.11 14.81
N MET A 344 6.82 6.16 15.33
CA MET A 344 8.02 6.31 14.51
C MET A 344 8.30 5.07 13.65
N SER A 345 7.99 3.86 14.13
CA SER A 345 8.16 2.63 13.37
C SER A 345 7.21 2.52 12.17
N SER A 346 6.08 3.25 12.19
CA SER A 346 5.06 3.24 11.12
C SER A 346 5.56 3.76 9.76
N ILE A 347 6.74 4.41 9.72
CA ILE A 347 7.40 4.87 8.49
C ILE A 347 7.99 3.73 7.66
N THR A 348 8.13 2.53 8.25
CA THR A 348 8.76 1.37 7.61
C THR A 348 7.99 0.92 6.37
N PHE A 349 6.66 0.92 6.43
CA PHE A 349 5.79 0.49 5.33
C PHE A 349 5.91 1.36 4.05
N PRO A 350 5.75 2.70 4.11
CA PRO A 350 5.97 3.54 2.93
C PRO A 350 7.43 3.51 2.45
N ALA A 351 8.40 3.36 3.34
CA ALA A 351 9.82 3.24 2.97
C ALA A 351 10.11 1.96 2.19
N ILE A 352 9.58 0.80 2.64
CA ILE A 352 9.69 -0.47 1.90
C ILE A 352 9.00 -0.37 0.53
N SER A 353 7.78 0.18 0.50
CA SER A 353 7.01 0.34 -0.73
C SER A 353 7.75 1.23 -1.75
N ALA A 354 8.48 2.24 -1.27
CA ALA A 354 9.34 3.08 -2.08
C ALA A 354 10.56 2.36 -2.66
N ILE A 355 11.29 1.59 -1.85
CA ILE A 355 12.46 0.85 -2.35
C ILE A 355 12.04 -0.18 -3.38
N VAL A 356 10.97 -0.95 -3.13
CA VAL A 356 10.52 -1.96 -4.08
C VAL A 356 10.07 -1.31 -5.40
N SER A 357 9.43 -0.15 -5.34
CA SER A 357 9.02 0.61 -6.53
C SER A 357 10.20 1.09 -7.37
N ARG A 358 11.32 1.44 -6.73
CA ARG A 358 12.54 1.86 -7.45
C ARG A 358 13.30 0.71 -8.10
N ASN A 359 13.19 -0.49 -7.53
CA ASN A 359 13.83 -1.69 -8.07
C ASN A 359 12.96 -2.39 -9.13
N ALA A 360 11.72 -1.95 -9.33
CA ALA A 360 10.79 -2.53 -10.28
C ALA A 360 10.74 -1.74 -11.59
N ASP A 361 10.63 -2.47 -12.70
CA ASP A 361 10.39 -1.85 -14.01
C ASP A 361 9.05 -1.07 -14.00
N PRO A 362 8.89 0.00 -14.81
CA PRO A 362 7.68 0.80 -14.85
C PRO A 362 6.40 0.02 -15.19
N ASP A 363 6.51 -1.07 -15.94
CA ASP A 363 5.43 -1.98 -16.32
C ASP A 363 5.10 -3.04 -15.25
N GLN A 364 5.80 -3.03 -14.11
CA GLN A 364 5.66 -4.06 -13.06
C GLN A 364 5.35 -3.47 -11.68
N GLN A 365 5.02 -2.17 -11.61
CA GLN A 365 4.75 -1.46 -10.36
C GLN A 365 3.56 -2.07 -9.61
N GLY A 366 2.51 -2.49 -10.31
CA GLY A 366 1.34 -3.14 -9.73
C GLY A 366 1.69 -4.48 -9.10
N VAL A 367 2.40 -5.35 -9.84
CA VAL A 367 2.86 -6.66 -9.32
C VAL A 367 3.63 -6.50 -8.01
N VAL A 368 4.65 -5.63 -7.99
CA VAL A 368 5.52 -5.49 -6.80
C VAL A 368 4.76 -4.94 -5.60
N GLN A 369 3.92 -3.92 -5.79
CA GLN A 369 3.10 -3.37 -4.70
C GLN A 369 2.05 -4.40 -4.25
N GLY A 370 1.53 -5.21 -5.18
CA GLY A 370 0.65 -6.34 -4.91
C GLY A 370 1.30 -7.41 -4.04
N MET A 371 2.57 -7.74 -4.26
CA MET A 371 3.32 -8.67 -3.41
C MET A 371 3.47 -8.14 -1.98
N ILE A 372 3.92 -6.90 -1.81
CA ILE A 372 4.12 -6.30 -0.49
C ILE A 372 2.82 -6.19 0.30
N THR A 373 1.77 -5.67 -0.33
CA THR A 373 0.44 -5.51 0.30
C THR A 373 -0.28 -6.83 0.49
N GLY A 374 -0.09 -7.80 -0.40
CA GLY A 374 -0.59 -9.17 -0.24
C GLY A 374 0.00 -9.83 1.00
N ILE A 375 1.33 -9.79 1.17
CA ILE A 375 2.01 -10.32 2.37
C ILE A 375 1.46 -9.65 3.63
N ARG A 376 1.25 -8.32 3.59
CA ARG A 376 0.61 -7.57 4.67
C ARG A 376 -0.79 -8.11 5.00
N GLY A 377 -1.59 -8.39 3.96
CA GLY A 377 -2.90 -9.03 4.07
C GLY A 377 -2.85 -10.41 4.73
N LEU A 378 -1.88 -11.25 4.35
CA LEU A 378 -1.64 -12.56 4.95
C LEU A 378 -1.28 -12.43 6.44
N CYS A 379 -0.37 -11.54 6.77
CA CYS A 379 0.06 -11.27 8.14
C CYS A 379 -1.09 -10.74 9.02
N ASN A 380 -2.04 -9.96 8.47
CA ASN A 380 -3.23 -9.54 9.22
C ASN A 380 -4.11 -10.73 9.67
N GLY A 381 -4.08 -11.86 8.96
CA GLY A 381 -4.75 -13.10 9.37
C GLY A 381 -3.88 -13.99 10.27
N LEU A 382 -2.62 -14.22 9.88
CA LEU A 382 -1.71 -15.11 10.61
C LEU A 382 -1.17 -14.52 11.91
N GLY A 383 -0.95 -13.22 11.97
CA GLY A 383 -0.38 -12.51 13.12
C GLY A 383 -1.23 -12.69 14.38
N PRO A 384 -2.54 -12.39 14.35
CA PRO A 384 -3.43 -12.61 15.49
C PRO A 384 -3.50 -14.08 15.93
N ALA A 385 -3.51 -15.03 14.98
CA ALA A 385 -3.52 -16.46 15.29
C ALA A 385 -2.22 -16.90 16.00
N LEU A 386 -1.07 -16.42 15.50
CA LEU A 386 0.23 -16.69 16.10
C LEU A 386 0.33 -16.08 17.50
N TYR A 387 -0.07 -14.81 17.68
CA TYR A 387 -0.03 -14.15 18.98
C TYR A 387 -1.02 -14.81 19.95
N GLY A 388 -2.23 -15.14 19.54
CA GLY A 388 -3.18 -15.89 20.36
C GLY A 388 -2.61 -17.22 20.85
N PHE A 389 -1.95 -17.99 19.98
CA PHE A 389 -1.28 -19.22 20.37
C PHE A 389 -0.11 -18.99 21.33
N VAL A 390 0.70 -17.94 21.14
CA VAL A 390 1.80 -17.61 22.04
C VAL A 390 1.25 -17.16 23.41
N PHE A 391 0.23 -16.31 23.46
CA PHE A 391 -0.44 -15.91 24.71
C PHE A 391 -1.02 -17.12 25.46
N TYR A 392 -1.60 -18.09 24.73
CA TYR A 392 -2.08 -19.36 25.29
C TYR A 392 -0.95 -20.22 25.88
N LEU A 393 0.13 -20.46 25.12
CA LEU A 393 1.27 -21.27 25.57
C LEU A 393 1.93 -20.71 26.85
N PHE A 394 2.02 -19.39 26.96
CA PHE A 394 2.57 -18.72 28.13
C PHE A 394 1.57 -18.53 29.27
N HIS A 395 0.38 -19.15 29.22
CA HIS A 395 -0.65 -19.12 30.26
C HIS A 395 -1.00 -17.69 30.72
N VAL A 396 -1.00 -16.72 29.79
CA VAL A 396 -1.37 -15.33 30.09
C VAL A 396 -2.88 -15.17 30.23
N GLU A 397 -3.66 -16.13 29.71
CA GLU A 397 -5.07 -16.31 30.09
C GLU A 397 -5.11 -16.82 31.54
N LEU A 398 -5.23 -15.87 32.46
CA LEU A 398 -5.43 -16.08 33.88
C LEU A 398 -6.60 -17.06 34.09
N SER A 399 -6.26 -18.30 34.45
CA SER A 399 -7.11 -19.10 35.31
C SER A 399 -7.53 -18.25 36.50
N GLU A 400 -8.82 -18.25 36.79
CA GLU A 400 -9.36 -17.91 38.12
C GLU A 400 -8.61 -18.75 39.17
N MET A 401 -7.50 -18.25 39.70
CA MET A 401 -6.75 -18.90 40.78
C MET A 401 -7.01 -18.16 42.08
N ASP A 402 -7.27 -18.96 43.11
CA ASP A 402 -7.60 -18.58 44.47
C ASP A 402 -6.72 -17.42 45.01
N PRO A 403 -7.28 -16.46 45.77
CA PRO A 403 -6.55 -15.31 46.31
C PRO A 403 -5.33 -15.66 47.20
N ALA A 404 -5.17 -16.92 47.61
CA ALA A 404 -4.10 -17.40 48.47
C ALA A 404 -2.81 -17.82 47.73
N GLU A 405 -2.89 -18.26 46.46
CA GLU A 405 -1.70 -18.66 45.67
C GLU A 405 -1.04 -17.50 44.92
N VAL A 406 -1.76 -16.39 44.76
CA VAL A 406 -1.31 -15.16 44.09
C VAL A 406 -0.08 -14.54 44.76
N ARG A 407 0.21 -14.85 46.04
CA ARG A 407 1.29 -14.20 46.78
C ARG A 407 2.70 -14.77 46.50
N ASN A 408 2.80 -15.99 45.94
CA ASN A 408 4.09 -16.63 45.63
C ASN A 408 4.40 -16.73 44.13
N LEU A 409 3.41 -16.51 43.23
CA LEU A 409 3.60 -16.48 41.77
C LEU A 409 3.61 -15.07 41.14
N SER A 410 3.34 -14.03 41.94
CA SER A 410 3.24 -12.63 41.48
C SER A 410 4.58 -11.99 41.09
N SER A 411 5.70 -12.72 41.16
CA SER A 411 7.02 -12.24 40.79
C SER A 411 7.52 -12.72 39.40
N ALA A 412 6.82 -13.62 38.71
CA ALA A 412 7.41 -14.33 37.56
C ALA A 412 6.55 -14.43 36.29
N ILE A 413 5.28 -14.05 36.28
CA ILE A 413 4.52 -13.97 35.02
C ILE A 413 4.74 -12.58 34.45
N ILE A 414 5.81 -12.42 33.67
CA ILE A 414 5.95 -11.29 32.75
C ILE A 414 5.01 -11.64 31.57
N PRO A 415 3.92 -10.91 31.31
CA PRO A 415 3.05 -11.15 30.16
C PRO A 415 3.66 -10.69 28.83
N GLY A 416 4.94 -10.29 28.84
CA GLY A 416 5.75 -9.82 27.72
C GLY A 416 6.31 -10.83 26.69
N PRO A 417 6.32 -12.18 26.89
CA PRO A 417 6.88 -13.13 25.92
C PRO A 417 6.37 -12.99 24.48
N PRO A 418 5.07 -12.71 24.22
CA PRO A 418 4.59 -12.48 22.84
C PRO A 418 5.24 -11.26 22.17
N PHE A 419 5.42 -10.16 22.91
CA PHE A 419 6.07 -8.96 22.38
C PHE A 419 7.58 -9.17 22.18
N LEU A 420 8.24 -9.94 23.05
CA LEU A 420 9.65 -10.31 22.89
C LEU A 420 9.86 -11.25 21.70
N PHE A 421 8.97 -12.22 21.49
CA PHE A 421 8.97 -13.05 20.28
C PHE A 421 8.85 -12.17 19.04
N GLY A 422 7.96 -11.18 19.06
CA GLY A 422 7.86 -10.18 18.01
C GLY A 422 9.17 -9.42 17.79
N ALA A 423 9.81 -8.93 18.86
CA ALA A 423 11.09 -8.22 18.77
C ALA A 423 12.19 -9.09 18.12
N CYS A 424 12.27 -10.38 18.46
CA CYS A 424 13.19 -11.33 17.83
C CYS A 424 12.88 -11.55 16.33
N SER A 425 11.60 -11.63 15.97
CA SER A 425 11.17 -11.75 14.57
C SER A 425 11.55 -10.51 13.74
N VAL A 426 11.32 -9.31 14.30
CA VAL A 426 11.74 -8.05 13.66
C VAL A 426 13.27 -7.91 13.63
N LEU A 427 13.99 -8.42 14.62
CA LEU A 427 15.45 -8.47 14.58
C LEU A 427 15.96 -9.33 13.42
N LEU A 428 15.32 -10.47 13.16
CA LEU A 428 15.62 -11.26 11.97
C LEU A 428 15.27 -10.50 10.68
N SER A 429 14.15 -9.77 10.67
CA SER A 429 13.78 -8.88 9.54
C SER A 429 14.86 -7.82 9.29
N LEU A 430 15.40 -7.20 10.35
CA LEU A 430 16.50 -6.23 10.27
C LEU A 430 17.76 -6.87 9.68
N LEU A 431 18.12 -8.08 10.12
CA LEU A 431 19.28 -8.80 9.59
C LEU A 431 19.11 -9.11 8.09
N VAL A 432 17.92 -9.52 7.66
CA VAL A 432 17.62 -9.74 6.23
C VAL A 432 17.68 -8.40 5.47
N ALA A 433 17.15 -7.32 6.04
CA ALA A 433 17.13 -6.00 5.42
C ALA A 433 18.55 -5.43 5.18
N LEU A 434 19.54 -5.82 5.99
CA LEU A 434 20.95 -5.44 5.77
C LEU A 434 21.50 -5.99 4.46
N PHE A 435 21.01 -7.13 3.98
CA PHE A 435 21.43 -7.74 2.71
C PHE A 435 20.74 -7.16 1.48
N ILE A 436 19.77 -6.24 1.64
CA ILE A 436 19.16 -5.57 0.51
C ILE A 436 20.23 -4.69 -0.19
N PRO A 437 20.51 -4.91 -1.49
CA PRO A 437 21.53 -4.15 -2.21
C PRO A 437 21.18 -2.67 -2.31
N GLU A 438 22.13 -1.78 -2.02
CA GLU A 438 22.01 -0.35 -2.30
C GLU A 438 22.38 -0.08 -3.76
N HIS A 439 21.40 0.21 -4.61
CA HIS A 439 21.70 0.78 -5.92
C HIS A 439 22.05 2.26 -5.74
N ASN A 440 23.33 2.55 -5.54
CA ASN A 440 23.85 3.91 -5.65
C ASN A 440 23.73 4.36 -7.12
N ALA A 441 22.88 5.36 -7.36
CA ALA A 441 22.66 5.99 -8.66
C ALA A 441 23.85 6.87 -9.10
N LEU A 442 25.08 6.36 -8.98
CA LEU A 442 26.32 7.05 -9.40
C LEU A 442 27.18 6.25 -10.39
N ASN A 443 26.67 5.16 -10.96
CA ASN A 443 27.32 4.51 -12.10
C ASN A 443 26.55 4.79 -13.39
N LEU A 444 26.76 5.99 -13.95
CA LEU A 444 26.64 6.21 -15.39
C LEU A 444 27.57 5.20 -16.09
N ARG A 445 27.03 4.06 -16.53
CA ARG A 445 27.73 3.20 -17.50
C ARG A 445 27.86 3.99 -18.80
N PRO A 446 29.07 4.16 -19.38
CA PRO A 446 29.18 4.66 -20.75
C PRO A 446 28.53 3.62 -21.66
N GLY A 447 27.51 4.03 -22.41
CA GLY A 447 26.78 3.16 -23.32
C GLY A 447 27.71 2.54 -24.36
N SER A 448 27.84 1.21 -24.32
CA SER A 448 28.38 0.45 -25.43
C SER A 448 27.32 0.42 -26.54
N TYR A 449 27.37 1.40 -27.45
CA TYR A 449 26.66 1.32 -28.73
C TYR A 449 27.33 0.22 -29.57
N LYS A 450 26.94 -1.03 -29.38
CA LYS A 450 27.17 -2.09 -30.36
C LYS A 450 26.20 -1.88 -31.52
N LYS A 451 26.68 -1.20 -32.56
CA LYS A 451 26.01 -1.10 -33.86
C LYS A 451 26.11 -2.46 -34.55
N HIS A 452 25.06 -3.27 -34.42
CA HIS A 452 24.80 -4.36 -35.37
C HIS A 452 24.27 -3.74 -36.65
N ASN A 453 24.96 -3.92 -37.78
CA ASN A 453 24.26 -3.91 -39.06
C ASN A 453 24.86 -4.97 -39.98
N ASN A 454 23.98 -5.86 -40.44
CA ASN A 454 24.25 -6.97 -41.33
C ASN A 454 24.68 -6.49 -42.71
N GLY A 455 25.48 -7.32 -43.37
CA GLY A 455 26.11 -7.03 -44.65
C GLY A 455 25.16 -6.96 -45.85
N ALA A 456 25.65 -6.26 -46.87
CA ALA A 456 25.35 -6.50 -48.26
C ALA A 456 26.65 -6.30 -49.04
N GLN A 457 27.09 -7.36 -49.73
CA GLN A 457 28.18 -7.34 -50.70
C GLN A 457 27.75 -6.59 -51.97
N SER A 458 28.62 -5.73 -52.48
CA SER A 458 28.71 -5.45 -53.92
C SER A 458 30.09 -4.84 -54.26
N HIS A 459 30.79 -5.50 -55.18
CA HIS A 459 32.07 -5.15 -55.78
C HIS A 459 32.08 -3.76 -56.47
N LEU A 460 33.22 -3.04 -56.47
CA LEU A 460 34.04 -2.71 -57.67
C LEU A 460 35.15 -1.65 -57.39
N HIS A 461 36.36 -1.95 -57.89
CA HIS A 461 37.40 -1.07 -58.49
C HIS A 461 38.15 0.07 -57.74
N SER A 462 39.45 -0.20 -57.50
CA SER A 462 40.68 0.58 -57.81
C SER A 462 40.67 2.11 -57.95
N SER A 463 41.56 2.81 -57.24
CA SER A 463 42.79 3.48 -57.78
C SER A 463 43.39 4.52 -56.81
N GLN A 464 44.68 4.80 -57.00
CA GLN A 464 45.62 5.60 -56.20
C GLN A 464 45.35 7.12 -56.20
N GLY A 465 45.87 7.85 -55.19
CA GLY A 465 46.34 9.23 -55.37
C GLY A 465 46.30 10.19 -54.17
N GLY A 466 47.48 10.52 -53.60
CA GLY A 466 47.85 11.89 -53.14
C GLY A 466 47.45 12.37 -51.72
N PRO A 467 48.37 12.99 -50.93
CA PRO A 467 48.09 13.55 -49.60
C PRO A 467 47.73 15.04 -49.65
N CYS A 468 46.81 15.51 -48.79
CA CYS A 468 46.64 16.94 -48.50
C CYS A 468 46.25 17.17 -47.02
N GLU A 469 47.18 17.82 -46.33
CA GLU A 469 47.09 18.78 -45.22
C GLU A 469 45.77 18.99 -44.45
N GLY A 470 45.88 19.02 -43.11
CA GLY A 470 45.63 20.27 -42.39
C GLY A 470 44.65 20.25 -41.21
N LYS A 471 45.23 20.44 -40.00
CA LYS A 471 44.72 21.16 -38.81
C LYS A 471 43.94 20.39 -37.73
N GLU A 472 44.69 19.97 -36.71
CA GLU A 472 44.31 20.07 -35.29
C GLU A 472 44.57 21.49 -34.76
N PRO A 473 43.84 21.93 -33.71
CA PRO A 473 44.40 22.86 -32.75
C PRO A 473 44.39 22.28 -31.33
N LEU A 474 45.59 22.20 -30.75
CA LEU A 474 45.88 22.19 -29.32
C LEU A 474 45.78 23.63 -28.77
N LEU A 475 45.23 23.79 -27.57
CA LEU A 475 45.56 24.90 -26.68
C LEU A 475 45.64 24.35 -25.25
N GLU A 476 46.87 24.36 -24.71
CA GLU A 476 47.21 24.23 -23.30
C GLU A 476 47.16 25.60 -22.59
N ASP A 477 46.80 25.51 -21.31
CA ASP A 477 47.28 26.26 -20.14
C ASP A 477 47.09 27.77 -19.97
N SER A 478 46.51 28.11 -18.80
CA SER A 478 46.96 29.23 -17.96
C SER A 478 46.69 28.90 -16.49
N SER A 479 47.76 28.79 -15.72
CA SER A 479 47.80 28.73 -14.26
C SER A 479 47.91 30.13 -13.66
N VAL A 480 47.11 30.41 -12.61
CA VAL A 480 47.45 31.14 -11.37
C VAL A 480 46.60 30.54 -10.25
#